data_AF-A0A4S8HG42-F1
#
_entry.id   AF-A0A4S8HG42-F1
#
_cell.length_a   1.000
_cell.length_b   1.000
_cell.length_c   1.000
_cell.angle_alpha   90.00
_cell.angle_beta   90.00
_cell.angle_gamma   90.00
#
_symmetry.space_group_name_H-M   'P 1'
#
loop_
_entity.id
_entity.type
_entity.pdbx_description
1 polymer ?
#
loop_
_entity_poly.entity_id
_entity_poly.type
_entity_poly.pdbx_seq_one_letter_code
_entity_poly.pdbx_strand_id
1 'polypeptide(L)' 'MLTIPFLNPDFIFFLVVAAIPAYYMNRYLMGWIQPRQSFGRFTLYLAAILAVALVYTFIVSWVLLKYVWPVR' A
#
# COMPACT_ATOMS: atom_id res chain seq x y z
N MET A 1 3.89 30.25 10.95
CA MET A 1 4.17 28.95 11.57
C MET A 1 3.95 27.89 10.49
N LEU A 2 5.04 27.30 9.95
CA LEU A 2 4.94 26.27 8.92
C LEU A 2 4.40 25.00 9.59
N THR A 3 3.10 24.75 9.48
CA THR A 3 2.50 23.47 9.83
C THR A 3 3.08 22.42 8.90
N ILE A 4 3.96 21.58 9.45
CA ILE A 4 4.54 20.45 8.73
C ILE A 4 3.37 19.50 8.40
N PRO A 5 2.96 19.35 7.13
CA PRO A 5 1.73 18.65 6.77
C PRO A 5 1.75 17.15 7.14
N PHE A 6 2.93 16.59 7.37
CA PHE A 6 3.15 15.19 7.74
C PHE A 6 2.76 14.86 9.20
N LEU A 7 2.56 15.87 10.05
CA LEU A 7 2.15 15.72 11.46
C LEU A 7 0.64 15.92 11.67
N ASN A 8 -0.14 16.11 10.60
CA ASN A 8 -1.58 16.21 10.72
C ASN A 8 -2.17 14.85 11.16
N PRO A 9 -3.00 14.81 12.23
CA PRO A 9 -3.59 13.57 12.73
C PRO A 9 -4.42 12.85 11.66
N ASP A 10 -5.06 13.60 10.76
CA ASP A 10 -5.84 13.04 9.64
C ASP A 10 -4.96 12.28 8.64
N PHE A 11 -3.75 12.79 8.39
CA PHE A 11 -2.79 12.13 7.50
C PHE A 11 -2.25 10.84 8.12
N ILE A 12 -1.95 10.86 9.42
CA ILE A 12 -1.53 9.67 10.17
C ILE A 12 -2.65 8.63 10.18
N PHE A 13 -3.90 9.05 10.43
CA PHE A 13 -5.06 8.16 10.40
C PHE A 13 -5.24 7.52 9.02
N PHE A 14 -5.13 8.32 7.95
CA PHE A 14 -5.18 7.82 6.58
C PHE A 14 -4.09 6.77 6.32
N LEU A 15 -2.85 6.99 6.74
CA LEU A 15 -1.76 6.02 6.59
C LEU A 15 -2.02 4.72 7.35
N VAL A 16 -2.55 4.79 8.57
CA VAL A 16 -2.89 3.60 9.37
C VAL A 16 -4.00 2.80 8.67
N VAL A 17 -5.06 3.47 8.21
CA VAL A 17 -6.16 2.81 7.48
C VAL A 17 -5.66 2.21 6.17
N ALA A 18 -4.79 2.91 5.45
CA ALA A 18 -4.15 2.42 4.23
C ALA A 18 -3.16 1.27 4.50
N ALA A 19 -2.56 1.14 5.68
CA ALA A 19 -1.66 0.02 5.96
C ALA A 19 -2.42 -1.31 6.11
N ILE A 20 -3.70 -1.27 6.51
CA ILE A 20 -4.51 -2.45 6.80
C ILE A 20 -4.68 -3.34 5.55
N PRO A 21 -5.18 -2.85 4.40
CA PRO A 21 -5.30 -3.67 3.18
C PRO A 21 -3.97 -4.25 2.72
N ALA A 22 -2.89 -3.46 2.80
CA ALA A 22 -1.56 -3.89 2.38
C ALA A 22 -1.07 -5.08 3.22
N TYR A 23 -1.31 -5.06 4.54
CA TYR A 23 -0.97 -6.17 5.43
C TYR A 23 -1.71 -7.46 5.06
N TYR A 24 -3.04 -7.39 4.89
CA TYR A 24 -3.84 -8.57 4.56
C TYR A 24 -3.51 -9.14 3.18
N MET A 25 -3.30 -8.28 2.18
CA MET A 25 -2.91 -8.69 0.84
C MET A 25 -1.56 -9.41 0.87
N ASN A 26 -0.58 -8.85 1.60
CA ASN A 26 0.73 -9.46 1.76
C ASN A 26 0.64 -10.85 2.41
N ARG A 27 -0.13 -10.97 3.50
CA ARG A 27 -0.38 -12.24 4.18
C ARG A 27 -1.04 -13.27 3.26
N TYR A 28 -2.01 -12.84 2.45
CA TYR A 28 -2.68 -13.70 1.47
C TYR A 28 -1.70 -14.21 0.40
N LEU A 29 -0.89 -13.32 -0.19
CA LEU A 29 0.10 -13.67 -1.20
C LEU A 29 1.20 -14.60 -0.65
N MET A 30 1.64 -14.38 0.59
CA MET A 30 2.59 -15.29 1.24
C MET A 30 2.01 -16.70 1.42
N GLY A 31 0.74 -16.82 1.79
CA GLY A 31 0.06 -18.11 1.94
C GLY A 31 -0.18 -18.82 0.60
N TRP A 32 -0.50 -18.06 -0.45
CA TRP A 32 -0.80 -18.60 -1.78
C TRP A 32 0.47 -19.01 -2.55
N ILE A 33 1.47 -18.13 -2.61
CA ILE A 33 2.67 -18.35 -3.42
C ILE A 33 3.74 -19.14 -2.64
N GLN A 34 3.74 -19.06 -1.31
CA GLN A 34 4.68 -19.77 -0.43
C GLN A 34 6.16 -19.51 -0.82
N PRO A 35 6.60 -18.23 -0.85
CA PRO A 35 7.91 -17.85 -1.39
C PRO A 35 9.10 -18.48 -0.67
N ARG A 36 8.91 -18.96 0.57
CA ARG A 36 9.96 -19.61 1.38
C ARG A 36 10.32 -21.01 0.91
N GLN A 37 9.55 -21.63 0.02
CA GLN A 37 9.78 -23.01 -0.42
C GLN A 37 10.75 -23.14 -1.59
N SER A 38 10.88 -22.12 -2.45
CA SER A 38 11.80 -22.15 -3.58
C SER A 38 12.11 -20.75 -4.11
N PHE A 39 13.28 -20.60 -4.74
CA PHE A 39 13.68 -19.33 -5.36
C PHE A 39 12.71 -18.88 -6.46
N GLY A 40 12.22 -19.80 -7.31
CA GLY A 40 11.25 -19.45 -8.35
C GLY A 40 9.93 -18.90 -7.79
N ARG A 41 9.43 -19.47 -6.68
CA ARG A 41 8.25 -18.95 -5.97
C ARG A 41 8.54 -17.60 -5.31
N PHE A 42 9.75 -17.39 -4.80
CA PHE A 42 10.18 -16.08 -4.33
C PHE A 42 10.15 -15.04 -5.45
N THR A 43 10.66 -15.35 -6.64
CA THR A 43 10.62 -14.43 -7.78
C THR A 43 9.19 -14.13 -8.23
N LEU A 44 8.31 -15.13 -8.29
CA LEU A 44 6.89 -14.93 -8.58
C LEU A 44 6.20 -14.03 -7.55
N TYR A 45 6.49 -14.27 -6.27
CA TYR A 45 6.00 -13.45 -5.18
C TYR A 45 6.52 -12.01 -5.27
N LEU A 46 7.79 -11.83 -5.63
CA LEU A 46 8.39 -10.51 -5.86
C LEU A 46 7.69 -9.76 -7.00
N ALA A 47 7.43 -10.43 -8.12
CA ALA A 47 6.69 -9.85 -9.24
C ALA A 47 5.26 -9.50 -8.84
N ALA A 48 4.58 -10.39 -8.12
CA ALA A 48 3.21 -10.17 -7.64
C ALA A 48 3.12 -9.00 -6.66
N ILE A 49 4.03 -8.90 -5.68
CA ILE A 49 4.03 -7.80 -4.71
C ILE A 49 4.34 -6.46 -5.36
N LEU A 50 5.20 -6.43 -6.38
CA LEU A 50 5.48 -5.22 -7.17
C LEU A 50 4.26 -4.77 -7.96
N ALA A 51 3.56 -5.70 -8.64
CA ALA A 51 2.33 -5.38 -9.36
C ALA A 51 1.25 -4.84 -8.40
N VAL A 52 1.09 -5.48 -7.25
CA VAL A 52 0.17 -5.02 -6.20
C VAL A 52 0.59 -3.65 -5.69
N ALA A 53 1.88 -3.40 -5.44
CA ALA A 53 2.35 -2.09 -4.95
C ALA A 53 2.05 -0.97 -5.95
N LEU A 54 2.18 -1.20 -7.26
CA LEU A 54 1.80 -0.23 -8.29
C LEU A 54 0.30 0.07 -8.27
N VAL A 55 -0.54 -0.97 -8.32
CA VAL A 55 -2.00 -0.80 -8.28
C VAL A 55 -2.43 -0.12 -6.99
N TYR A 56 -1.85 -0.53 -5.87
CA TYR A 56 -2.14 0.03 -4.55
C TYR A 56 -1.77 1.50 -4.46
N THR A 57 -0.57 1.86 -4.91
CA THR A 57 -0.10 3.25 -4.92
C THR A 57 -1.00 4.11 -5.79
N PHE A 58 -1.38 3.63 -6.98
CA PHE A 58 -2.31 4.33 -7.86
C PHE A 58 -3.66 4.59 -7.19
N ILE A 59 -4.26 3.57 -6.56
CA ILE A 59 -5.55 3.70 -5.86
C ILE A 59 -5.43 4.68 -4.69
N VAL A 60 -4.42 4.54 -3.85
CA VAL A 60 -4.19 5.42 -2.69
C VAL A 60 -4.00 6.86 -3.13
N SER A 61 -3.15 7.11 -4.14
CA SER A 61 -2.94 8.45 -4.70
C SER A 61 -4.22 9.01 -5.30
N TRP A 62 -5.00 8.21 -6.02
CA TRP A 62 -6.28 8.64 -6.59
C TRP A 62 -7.29 9.01 -5.51
N VAL A 63 -7.44 8.18 -4.47
CA VAL A 63 -8.31 8.46 -3.31
C VAL A 63 -7.87 9.73 -2.60
N LEU A 64 -6.55 9.89 -2.40
CA LEU A 64 -6.00 11.05 -1.72
C LEU A 64 -6.27 12.35 -2.50
N LEU A 65 -6.08 12.34 -3.82
CA LEU A 65 -6.41 13.48 -4.70
C LEU A 65 -7.91 13.74 -4.81
N LYS A 66 -8.75 12.69 -4.76
CA LYS A 66 -10.20 12.84 -4.89
C LYS A 66 -10.85 13.37 -3.61
N TYR A 67 -10.40 12.91 -2.45
CA TYR A 67 -11.11 13.09 -1.18
C TYR A 67 -10.36 13.94 -0.14
N VAL A 68 -9.02 13.89 -0.10
CA VAL A 68 -8.24 14.61 0.92
C VAL A 68 -7.76 15.95 0.39
N TRP A 69 -7.25 15.97 -0.85
CA TRP A 69 -6.79 17.17 -1.54
C TRP A 69 -7.49 17.32 -2.89
N PRO A 70 -8.80 17.63 -2.90
CA PRO A 70 -9.50 17.90 -4.15
C PRO A 70 -8.83 19.08 -4.83
N VAL A 71 -8.08 18.80 -5.89
CA VAL A 71 -7.55 19.81 -6.80
C VAL A 71 -8.77 20.49 -7.41
N ARG A 72 -9.05 21.72 -6.97
CA ARG A 72 -10.06 22.59 -7.61
C ARG A 72 -9.52 23.10 -8.94
#